data_AF-A0A645HJM3-F1
#
_entry.id   AF-A0A645HJM3-F1
#
_cell.length_a   1.000
_cell.length_b   1.000
_cell.length_c   1.000
_cell.angle_alpha   90.00
_cell.angle_beta   90.00
_cell.angle_gamma   90.00
#
_symmetry.space_group_name_H-M   'P 1'
#
loop_
_entity.id
_entity.type
_entity.pdbx_description
1 polymer ?
#
loop_
_entity_poly.entity_id
_entity_poly.type
_entity_poly.pdbx_seq_one_letter_code
_entity_poly.pdbx_strand_id
1 'polypeptide(L)'
;MEAFLQREGQEVYVNVECSASLSMLAGRGEGRANRTLFPPDFIQTIDHTVEILENSNKQSRWTLEVSLPLDLLGLVKPGEDLRNVQLKGNFYCCADKHAVPHFLAVSEIGTLKPDFHSPSYFSPIRFA
;
A
#
# COMPACT_ATOMS: atom_id res chain seq x y z
N MET A 1 5.92 -5.35 -0.09
CA MET A 1 5.49 -4.23 0.77
C MET A 1 4.24 -3.65 0.16
N GLU A 2 3.26 -3.30 0.98
CA GLU A 2 1.98 -2.79 0.48
C GLU A 2 1.51 -1.63 1.36
N ALA A 3 0.93 -0.61 0.73
CA ALA A 3 0.31 0.53 1.37
C ALA A 3 -1.14 0.64 0.91
N PHE A 4 -2.06 0.69 1.87
CA PHE A 4 -3.48 0.83 1.62
C PHE A 4 -3.96 2.11 2.26
N LEU A 5 -4.57 3.00 1.47
CA LEU A 5 -4.93 4.35 1.88
C LEU A 5 -6.35 4.67 1.44
N GLN A 6 -7.11 5.32 2.31
CA GLN A 6 -8.48 5.75 2.08
C GLN A 6 -8.68 7.14 2.69
N ARG A 7 -9.35 8.02 1.95
CA ARG A 7 -9.84 9.27 2.54
C ARG A 7 -11.07 8.98 3.39
N GLU A 8 -11.08 9.49 4.61
CA GLU A 8 -12.21 9.30 5.52
C GLU A 8 -13.52 9.83 4.92
N GLY A 9 -14.61 9.09 5.11
CA GLY A 9 -15.92 9.36 4.50
C GLY A 9 -16.07 8.91 3.04
N GLN A 10 -15.04 8.31 2.42
CA GLN A 10 -15.16 7.67 1.11
C GLN A 10 -15.20 6.15 1.23
N GLU A 11 -15.97 5.49 0.37
CA GLU A 11 -16.05 4.02 0.27
C GLU A 11 -14.83 3.42 -0.44
N VAL A 12 -14.21 4.19 -1.35
CA VAL A 12 -13.07 3.74 -2.16
C VAL A 12 -11.75 3.91 -1.44
N TYR A 13 -10.82 2.99 -1.65
CA TYR A 13 -9.42 3.08 -1.19
C TYR A 13 -8.47 2.81 -2.35
N VAL A 14 -7.20 3.09 -2.11
CA VAL A 14 -6.07 2.81 -3.01
C VAL A 14 -5.19 1.75 -2.36
N ASN A 15 -4.79 0.73 -3.11
CA ASN A 15 -3.69 -0.17 -2.74
C ASN A 15 -2.50 0.08 -3.67
N VAL A 16 -1.30 0.17 -3.09
CA VAL A 16 -0.03 0.21 -3.80
C VAL A 16 0.85 -0.91 -3.26
N GLU A 17 1.27 -1.82 -4.12
CA GLU A 17 2.07 -2.99 -3.78
C GLU A 17 3.39 -2.89 -4.54
N CYS A 18 4.51 -3.15 -3.86
CA CYS A 18 5.84 -3.15 -4.44
C CYS A 18 6.66 -4.34 -3.92
N SER A 19 7.28 -5.07 -4.83
CA SER A 19 8.19 -6.18 -4.52
C SER A 19 9.64 -5.73 -4.40
N ALA A 20 10.49 -6.60 -3.83
CA ALA A 20 11.94 -6.39 -3.82
C ALA A 20 12.58 -6.34 -5.22
N SER A 21 11.84 -6.71 -6.27
CA SER A 21 12.28 -6.66 -7.67
C SER A 21 11.80 -5.41 -8.41
N LEU A 22 11.38 -4.36 -7.68
CA LEU A 22 10.84 -3.10 -8.22
C LEU A 22 9.50 -3.26 -8.96
N SER A 23 8.86 -4.43 -8.90
CA SER A 23 7.57 -4.62 -9.57
C SER A 23 6.48 -3.98 -8.73
N MET A 24 5.74 -3.05 -9.32
CA MET A 24 4.65 -2.34 -8.66
C MET A 24 3.28 -2.66 -9.26
N LEU A 25 2.28 -2.69 -8.39
CA LEU A 25 0.86 -2.74 -8.74
C LEU A 25 0.15 -1.64 -7.96
N ALA A 26 -0.73 -0.90 -8.61
CA ALA A 26 -1.60 0.04 -7.92
C ALA A 26 -3.05 -0.10 -8.41
N GLY A 27 -4.02 0.01 -7.49
CA GLY A 27 -5.43 -0.01 -7.83
C GLY A 27 -6.27 0.87 -6.90
N ARG A 28 -7.47 1.22 -7.37
CA ARG A 28 -8.44 2.05 -6.63
C ARG A 28 -9.85 1.49 -6.74
N GLY A 29 -10.56 1.36 -5.63
CA GLY A 29 -11.95 0.90 -5.60
C GLY A 29 -12.44 0.51 -4.21
N GLU A 30 -13.63 -0.10 -4.14
CA GLU A 30 -14.30 -0.46 -2.87
C GLU A 30 -13.78 -1.79 -2.30
N GLY A 31 -13.11 -2.60 -3.10
CA GLY A 31 -12.67 -3.94 -2.71
C GLY A 31 -11.79 -4.60 -3.76
N ARG A 32 -11.18 -5.74 -3.41
CA ARG A 32 -10.30 -6.50 -4.31
C ARG A 32 -10.95 -6.81 -5.67
N ALA A 33 -12.23 -7.18 -5.65
CA ALA A 33 -12.99 -7.50 -6.87
C ALA A 33 -13.52 -6.26 -7.61
N ASN A 34 -13.66 -5.13 -6.91
CA ASN A 34 -14.31 -3.92 -7.40
C ASN A 34 -13.33 -2.75 -7.42
N ARG A 35 -12.11 -2.99 -7.93
CA ARG A 35 -11.09 -1.95 -8.13
C ARG A 35 -10.64 -1.89 -9.58
N THR A 36 -10.29 -0.68 -10.01
CA THR A 36 -9.63 -0.44 -11.29
C THR A 36 -8.13 -0.29 -11.03
N LEU A 37 -7.31 -1.01 -11.79
CA LEU A 37 -5.86 -0.83 -11.75
C LEU A 37 -5.47 0.48 -12.42
N PHE A 38 -4.48 1.17 -11.86
CA PHE A 38 -3.90 2.31 -12.54
C PHE A 38 -3.11 1.85 -13.78
N PRO A 39 -3.03 2.68 -14.84
CA PRO A 39 -2.26 2.35 -16.02
C PRO A 39 -0.77 2.11 -15.70
N PRO A 40 -0.09 1.17 -16.38
CA PRO A 40 1.34 0.93 -16.16
C PRO A 40 2.21 2.17 -16.31
N ASP A 41 1.92 3.04 -17.29
CA ASP A 41 2.69 4.27 -17.53
C ASP A 41 2.57 5.26 -16.36
N PHE A 42 1.43 5.28 -15.66
CA PHE A 42 1.29 6.05 -14.43
C PHE A 42 2.07 5.42 -13.29
N ILE A 43 1.99 4.09 -13.11
CA ILE A 43 2.71 3.38 -12.05
C ILE A 43 4.23 3.60 -12.18
N GLN A 44 4.76 3.65 -13.40
CA GLN A 44 6.18 3.93 -13.67
C GLN A 44 6.62 5.34 -13.28
N THR A 45 5.69 6.28 -13.08
CA THR A 45 5.99 7.65 -12.64
C THR A 45 6.07 7.80 -11.12
N ILE A 46 5.67 6.77 -10.36
CA ILE A 46 5.76 6.77 -8.90
C ILE A 46 7.23 6.64 -8.51
N ASP A 47 7.77 7.65 -7.84
CA ASP A 47 9.17 7.66 -7.40
C ASP A 47 9.38 6.64 -6.27
N HIS A 48 10.35 5.75 -6.46
CA HIS A 48 10.66 4.70 -5.52
C HIS A 48 12.10 4.18 -5.66
N THR A 49 12.66 3.70 -4.56
CA THR A 49 13.97 3.06 -4.50
C THR A 49 13.87 1.76 -3.71
N VAL A 50 14.46 0.69 -4.25
CA VAL A 50 14.69 -0.56 -3.51
C VAL A 50 16.18 -0.75 -3.32
N GLU A 51 16.59 -0.94 -2.07
CA GLU A 51 17.97 -1.31 -1.74
C GLU A 51 17.99 -2.76 -1.25
N ILE A 52 18.76 -3.62 -1.91
CA ILE A 52 18.99 -4.99 -1.46
C ILE A 52 20.16 -4.97 -0.47
N LEU A 53 19.85 -5.06 0.82
CA LEU A 53 20.84 -5.11 1.89
C LEU A 53 21.51 -6.49 1.99
N GLU A 54 20.74 -7.55 1.73
CA GLU A 54 21.21 -8.93 1.74
C GLU A 54 20.28 -9.82 0.91
N ASN A 55 20.86 -10.67 0.08
CA ASN A 55 20.12 -11.71 -0.63
C ASN A 55 20.95 -13.00 -0.67
N SER A 56 20.65 -13.92 0.25
CA SER A 56 21.31 -15.22 0.37
C SER A 56 20.29 -16.34 0.57
N ASN A 57 20.75 -17.59 0.48
CA ASN A 57 19.90 -18.76 0.76
C ASN A 57 19.42 -18.84 2.22
N LYS A 58 19.95 -18.01 3.12
CA LYS A 58 19.58 -17.98 4.54
C LYS A 58 18.68 -16.80 4.89
N GLN A 59 18.88 -15.66 4.22
CA GLN A 59 18.21 -14.42 4.57
C GLN A 59 18.05 -13.52 3.36
N SER A 60 16.91 -12.83 3.31
CA SER A 60 16.64 -11.73 2.38
C SER A 60 16.27 -10.50 3.20
N ARG A 61 17.05 -9.42 3.04
CA ARG A 61 16.80 -8.11 3.64
C ARG A 61 16.91 -7.04 2.57
N TRP A 62 15.95 -6.14 2.58
CA TRP A 62 15.86 -5.05 1.63
C TRP A 62 15.05 -3.92 2.23
N THR A 63 15.20 -2.72 1.69
CA THR A 63 14.38 -1.55 2.03
C THR A 63 13.62 -1.08 0.80
N LEU A 64 12.50 -0.41 1.04
CA LEU A 64 11.72 0.29 0.03
C LEU A 64 11.47 1.70 0.52
N GLU A 65 11.86 2.67 -0.28
CA GLU A 65 11.43 4.06 -0.17
C GLU A 65 10.49 4.35 -1.34
N VAL A 66 9.34 4.98 -1.07
CA VAL A 66 8.34 5.30 -2.09
C VAL A 66 7.68 6.63 -1.80
N SER A 67 7.55 7.47 -2.82
CA SER A 67 6.87 8.76 -2.78
C SER A 67 5.54 8.66 -3.53
N LEU A 68 4.43 8.63 -2.78
CA LEU A 68 3.10 8.43 -3.34
C LEU A 68 2.46 9.77 -3.73
N PRO A 69 2.08 9.99 -5.01
CA PRO A 69 1.38 11.19 -5.44
C PRO A 69 -0.10 11.10 -5.05
N LEU A 70 -0.43 11.52 -3.81
CA LEU A 70 -1.74 11.32 -3.20
C LEU A 70 -2.90 11.94 -4.01
N ASP A 71 -2.67 13.03 -4.73
CA ASP A 71 -3.66 13.70 -5.56
C ASP A 71 -3.96 12.91 -6.85
N LEU A 72 -2.92 12.42 -7.52
CA LEU A 72 -3.05 11.57 -8.70
C LEU A 72 -3.64 10.20 -8.37
N LEU A 73 -3.41 9.70 -7.15
CA LEU A 73 -4.07 8.53 -6.60
C LEU A 73 -5.53 8.79 -6.19
N GLY A 74 -5.98 10.05 -6.23
CA GLY A 74 -7.36 10.45 -5.90
C GLY A 74 -7.69 10.38 -4.41
N LEU A 75 -6.68 10.46 -3.54
CA LEU A 75 -6.82 10.50 -2.09
C LEU A 75 -6.98 11.93 -1.58
N VAL A 76 -6.37 12.90 -2.28
CA VAL A 76 -6.48 14.34 -1.97
C VAL A 76 -6.77 15.14 -3.22
N LYS A 77 -7.18 16.40 -3.06
CA LYS A 77 -7.29 17.34 -4.19
C LYS A 77 -5.91 17.93 -4.49
N PRO A 78 -5.59 18.28 -5.75
CA PRO A 78 -4.36 18.99 -6.08
C PRO A 78 -4.21 20.28 -5.24
N GLY A 79 -3.06 20.43 -4.57
CA GLY A 79 -2.76 21.58 -3.70
C GLY A 79 -3.47 21.58 -2.34
N GLU A 80 -4.15 20.51 -1.96
CA GLU A 80 -4.81 20.41 -0.66
C GLU A 80 -3.79 20.24 0.48
N ASP A 81 -3.96 21.01 1.56
CA ASP A 81 -3.14 20.87 2.76
C ASP A 81 -3.48 19.56 3.49
N LEU A 82 -2.50 18.65 3.54
CA LEU A 82 -2.66 17.33 4.14
C LEU A 82 -3.03 17.38 5.64
N ARG A 83 -2.71 18.46 6.35
CA ARG A 83 -3.11 18.65 7.76
C ARG A 83 -4.62 18.79 7.93
N ASN A 84 -5.32 19.17 6.85
CA ASN A 84 -6.77 19.28 6.81
C ASN A 84 -7.46 18.05 6.19
N VAL A 85 -6.69 17.02 5.82
CA VAL A 85 -7.22 15.76 5.26
C VAL A 85 -7.09 14.66 6.30
N GLN A 86 -8.19 13.96 6.54
CA GLN A 86 -8.20 12.73 7.32
C GLN A 86 -8.07 11.54 6.37
N LEU A 87 -6.91 10.89 6.41
CA LEU A 87 -6.70 9.61 5.77
C LEU A 87 -6.75 8.51 6.83
N LYS A 88 -7.15 7.32 6.41
CA LYS A 88 -6.97 6.08 7.15
C LYS A 88 -6.35 5.04 6.23
N GLY A 89 -5.59 4.13 6.79
CA GLY A 89 -4.90 3.12 6.00
C GLY A 89 -4.23 2.06 6.86
N ASN A 90 -3.44 1.22 6.21
CA ASN A 90 -2.56 0.26 6.86
C ASN A 90 -1.42 -0.11 5.91
N PHE A 91 -0.38 -0.74 6.44
CA PHE A 91 0.83 -1.12 5.72
C PHE A 91 1.14 -2.59 5.97
N TYR A 92 1.57 -3.28 4.93
CA TYR A 92 1.69 -4.73 4.95
C TYR A 92 3.01 -5.24 4.37
N CYS A 93 3.37 -6.44 4.81
CA CYS A 93 4.39 -7.26 4.19
C CYS A 93 3.86 -8.68 4.06
N CYS A 94 3.95 -9.25 2.85
CA CYS A 94 3.60 -10.64 2.60
C CYS A 94 4.67 -11.36 1.79
N ALA A 95 4.68 -12.67 1.93
CA ALA A 95 5.47 -13.55 1.09
C ALA A 95 4.78 -14.90 0.94
N ASP A 96 3.62 -14.90 0.29
CA ASP A 96 2.74 -16.06 0.12
C ASP A 96 3.43 -17.29 -0.51
N LYS A 97 4.38 -17.05 -1.42
CA LYS A 97 5.14 -18.07 -2.16
C LYS A 97 6.52 -18.37 -1.59
N HIS A 98 6.90 -17.79 -0.45
CA HIS A 98 8.15 -18.15 0.22
C HIS A 98 8.05 -19.53 0.88
N ALA A 99 9.20 -20.14 1.16
CA ALA A 99 9.26 -21.41 1.89
C ALA A 99 8.55 -21.35 3.26
N VAL A 100 8.57 -20.16 3.89
CA VAL A 100 7.76 -19.85 5.08
C VAL A 100 6.87 -18.66 4.76
N PRO A 101 5.58 -18.90 4.43
CA PRO A 101 4.62 -17.84 4.18
C PRO A 101 4.39 -16.98 5.42
N HIS A 102 4.25 -15.68 5.22
CA HIS A 102 3.91 -14.74 6.29
C HIS A 102 3.05 -13.59 5.74
N PHE A 103 2.27 -13.02 6.66
CA PHE A 103 1.37 -11.89 6.42
C PHE A 103 1.46 -10.98 7.64
N LEU A 104 2.08 -9.83 7.46
CA LEU A 104 2.34 -8.86 8.52
C LEU A 104 1.56 -7.58 8.22
N ALA A 105 1.01 -6.98 9.27
CA ALA A 105 0.30 -5.71 9.22
C ALA A 105 0.80 -4.80 10.33
N VAL A 106 0.85 -3.50 10.08
CA VAL A 106 1.18 -2.51 11.12
C VAL A 106 0.03 -2.39 12.12
N SER A 107 -1.20 -2.30 11.63
CA SER A 107 -2.40 -2.31 12.47
C SER A 107 -3.13 -3.65 12.43
N GLU A 108 -3.71 -4.05 13.55
CA GLU A 108 -4.42 -5.33 13.72
C GLU A 108 -5.59 -5.47 12.73
N ILE A 109 -5.75 -6.68 12.19
CA ILE A 109 -6.87 -7.07 11.34
C ILE A 109 -7.55 -8.28 11.99
N GLY A 110 -8.83 -8.13 12.35
CA GLY A 110 -9.63 -9.16 13.01
C GLY A 110 -10.34 -10.11 12.05
N THR A 111 -9.74 -10.48 10.92
CA THR A 111 -10.34 -11.39 9.93
C THR A 111 -9.98 -12.85 10.22
N LEU A 112 -10.89 -13.79 9.90
CA LEU A 112 -10.65 -15.23 10.10
C LEU A 112 -9.53 -15.80 9.23
N LYS A 113 -9.26 -15.18 8.08
CA LYS A 113 -8.19 -15.53 7.14
C LYS A 113 -7.41 -14.27 6.80
N PRO A 114 -6.13 -14.37 6.38
CA PRO A 114 -5.37 -13.21 5.94
C PRO A 114 -6.09 -12.47 4.82
N ASP A 115 -6.51 -11.24 5.09
CA ASP A 115 -7.15 -10.38 4.10
C ASP A 115 -6.84 -8.90 4.34
N PHE A 116 -5.93 -8.36 3.53
CA PHE A 116 -5.53 -6.95 3.58
C PHE A 116 -6.55 -6.01 2.95
N HIS A 117 -7.48 -6.49 2.10
CA HIS A 117 -8.52 -5.65 1.49
C HIS A 117 -9.70 -5.45 2.44
N SER A 118 -9.41 -5.00 3.67
CA SER A 118 -10.38 -4.85 4.76
C SER A 118 -10.40 -3.42 5.32
N PRO A 119 -11.01 -2.45 4.60
CA PRO A 119 -10.99 -1.03 4.99
C PRO A 119 -11.61 -0.72 6.36
N SER A 120 -12.41 -1.64 6.91
CA SER A 120 -12.94 -1.56 8.28
C SER A 120 -11.86 -1.63 9.36
N TYR A 121 -10.66 -2.14 9.03
CA TYR A 121 -9.51 -2.23 9.94
C TYR A 121 -8.42 -1.18 9.63
N PHE A 122 -8.68 -0.23 8.74
CA PHE A 122 -7.75 0.87 8.50
C PHE A 122 -7.67 1.79 9.72
N SER A 123 -6.45 2.16 10.08
CA SER A 123 -6.16 3.06 11.19
C SER A 123 -5.96 4.50 10.71
N PRO A 124 -6.28 5.52 11.52
CA PRO A 124 -6.07 6.91 11.14
C PRO A 124 -4.59 7.24 10.85
N ILE A 125 -4.35 8.00 9.79
CA ILE A 125 -3.04 8.56 9.42
C ILE A 125 -3.13 10.08 9.55
N ARG A 126 -2.26 10.67 10.36
CA ARG A 126 -2.24 12.11 10.64
C ARG A 126 -0.94 12.72 10.15
N PHE A 127 -1.07 13.78 9.36
CA PHE A 127 0.06 14.60 8.92
C PHE A 127 0.27 15.73 9.94
N ALA A 128 1.52 16.01 10.28
CA ALA A 128 1.92 17.07 11.21
C ALA A 128 2.22 18.38 10.46
#